data_AF-A0A7X8SQN1-F1
#
_entry.id   AF-A0A7X8SQN1-F1
#
_cell.length_a   1.000
_cell.length_b   1.000
_cell.length_c   1.000
_cell.angle_alpha   90.00
_cell.angle_beta   90.00
_cell.angle_gamma   90.00
#
_symmetry.space_group_name_H-M   'P 1'
#
loop_
_entity.id
_entity.type
_entity.pdbx_description
1 polymer ?
#
loop_
_entity_poly.entity_id
_entity_poly.type
_entity_poly.pdbx_seq_one_letter_code
_entity_poly.pdbx_strand_id
1 'polypeptide(L)'
;MSSKLLNNVKSACQAAGKSFVYSSPEENDDSQAQFQFISTKGGEEKVMDAFLYTLEMEYVMKLHEEAVQHVINENPKFADADFDTMDGPHMDAVDEAIVTLSKDDTYDVGEFVEERPEDDEGNGTPIDICLHVAEVTDEVIEKFVKEYNEGTLKIDETVRSFEI
;
A
#
# COMPACT_ATOMS: atom_id res chain seq x y z
N MET A 1 5.05 17.25 13.30
CA MET A 1 5.00 17.91 11.96
C MET A 1 5.57 19.35 11.90
N SER A 2 6.39 19.67 10.88
CA SER A 2 6.95 21.02 10.63
C SER A 2 5.99 21.90 9.81
N SER A 3 5.80 23.16 10.20
CA SER A 3 4.98 24.14 9.45
C SER A 3 5.46 24.35 8.00
N LYS A 4 6.73 24.06 7.73
CA LYS A 4 7.31 24.10 6.38
C LYS A 4 6.74 23.02 5.47
N LEU A 5 6.63 21.79 5.96
CA LEU A 5 6.12 20.66 5.18
C LEU A 5 4.66 20.89 4.78
N LEU A 6 3.81 21.26 5.74
CA LEU A 6 2.40 21.56 5.51
C LEU A 6 2.20 22.61 4.40
N ASN A 7 2.97 23.70 4.46
CA ASN A 7 2.90 24.76 3.45
C ASN A 7 3.40 24.32 2.08
N ASN A 8 4.44 23.47 2.03
CA ASN A 8 4.96 22.93 0.78
C ASN A 8 3.92 22.06 0.08
N VAL A 9 3.34 21.09 0.80
CA VAL A 9 2.33 20.19 0.24
C VAL A 9 1.10 20.98 -0.21
N LYS A 10 0.60 21.91 0.60
CA LYS A 10 -0.51 22.80 0.21
C LYS A 10 -0.23 23.57 -1.09
N SER A 11 0.95 24.15 -1.20
CA SER A 11 1.35 24.93 -2.38
C SER A 11 1.45 24.03 -3.61
N ALA A 12 1.96 22.82 -3.44
CA ALA A 12 2.10 21.84 -4.50
C ALA A 12 0.73 21.32 -4.99
N CYS A 13 -0.18 20.97 -4.08
CA CYS A 13 -1.57 20.62 -4.38
C CYS A 13 -2.27 21.76 -5.14
N GLN A 14 -2.14 23.01 -4.67
CA GLN A 14 -2.73 24.18 -5.32
C GLN A 14 -2.17 24.41 -6.73
N ALA A 15 -0.86 24.24 -6.93
CA ALA A 15 -0.23 24.39 -8.23
C ALA A 15 -0.64 23.29 -9.22
N ALA A 16 -0.83 22.06 -8.72
CA ALA A 16 -1.31 20.92 -9.52
C ALA A 16 -2.81 20.96 -9.80
N GLY A 17 -3.59 21.72 -9.00
CA GLY A 17 -5.05 21.71 -9.07
C GLY A 17 -5.68 20.39 -8.59
N LYS A 18 -4.97 19.67 -7.71
CA LYS A 18 -5.35 18.36 -7.16
C LYS A 18 -5.43 18.42 -5.63
N SER A 19 -6.12 17.48 -5.00
CA SER A 19 -6.16 17.35 -3.54
C SER A 19 -4.88 16.75 -2.95
N PHE A 20 -3.99 16.23 -3.80
CA PHE A 20 -2.79 15.50 -3.44
C PHE A 20 -1.63 15.80 -4.39
N VAL A 21 -0.43 15.33 -4.03
CA VAL A 21 0.76 15.31 -4.88
C VAL A 21 1.52 14.01 -4.72
N TYR A 22 2.04 13.43 -5.80
CA TYR A 22 2.87 12.22 -5.74
C TYR A 22 4.21 12.51 -5.03
N SER A 23 4.60 11.64 -4.10
CA SER A 23 5.87 11.73 -3.36
C SER A 23 6.98 10.94 -4.05
N SER A 24 6.65 9.78 -4.63
CA SER A 24 7.59 8.89 -5.34
C SER A 24 7.02 8.48 -6.72
N PRO A 25 6.82 9.44 -7.65
CA PRO A 25 6.12 9.18 -8.92
C PRO A 25 6.78 8.11 -9.81
N GLU A 26 8.07 7.86 -9.64
CA GLU A 26 8.83 6.82 -10.33
C GLU A 26 8.53 5.39 -9.85
N GLU A 27 7.97 5.24 -8.65
CA GLU A 27 7.57 3.94 -8.08
C GLU A 27 6.08 3.64 -8.30
N ASN A 28 5.32 4.61 -8.80
CA ASN A 28 3.88 4.48 -9.01
C ASN A 28 3.59 3.74 -10.32
N ASP A 29 2.57 2.90 -10.27
CA ASP A 29 2.03 2.18 -11.43
C ASP A 29 0.52 1.97 -11.26
N ASP A 30 -0.07 1.12 -12.11
CA ASP A 30 -1.49 0.85 -12.07
C ASP A 30 -1.91 0.16 -10.75
N SER A 31 -1.01 -0.54 -10.06
CA SER A 31 -1.31 -1.27 -8.83
C SER A 31 -1.08 -0.48 -7.55
N GLN A 32 -0.25 0.57 -7.59
CA GLN A 32 0.13 1.34 -6.41
C GLN A 32 0.47 2.81 -6.69
N ALA A 33 0.26 3.66 -5.68
CA ALA A 33 0.77 5.03 -5.68
C ALA A 33 1.16 5.52 -4.28
N GLN A 34 2.29 6.23 -4.24
CA GLN A 34 2.74 7.02 -3.09
C GLN A 34 2.44 8.49 -3.31
N PHE A 35 1.71 9.10 -2.37
CA PHE A 35 1.31 10.51 -2.45
C PHE A 35 1.12 11.16 -1.08
N GLN A 36 1.18 12.49 -1.07
CA GLN A 36 0.91 13.31 0.09
C GLN A 36 -0.38 14.11 -0.11
N PHE A 37 -1.18 14.20 0.95
CA PHE A 37 -2.38 15.04 0.97
C PHE A 37 -2.57 15.72 2.32
N ILE A 38 -3.41 16.75 2.35
CA ILE A 38 -3.76 17.43 3.60
C ILE A 38 -5.01 16.78 4.18
N SER A 39 -4.86 16.16 5.34
CA SER A 39 -5.98 15.74 6.16
C SER A 39 -6.49 16.92 6.99
N THR A 40 -7.81 17.15 6.96
CA THR A 40 -8.53 18.07 7.87
C THR A 40 -9.40 17.30 8.88
N LYS A 41 -9.34 15.96 8.84
CA LYS A 41 -10.07 15.08 9.75
C LYS A 41 -9.64 15.34 11.19
N GLY A 42 -10.60 15.64 12.06
CA GLY A 42 -10.32 15.99 13.47
C GLY A 42 -10.07 17.48 13.72
N GLY A 43 -10.21 18.34 12.71
CA GLY A 43 -10.17 19.80 12.85
C GLY A 43 -8.78 20.44 12.85
N GLU A 44 -7.72 19.64 12.87
CA GLU A 44 -6.34 20.08 12.65
C GLU A 44 -5.86 19.62 11.26
N GLU A 45 -5.10 20.49 10.59
CA GLU A 45 -4.50 20.16 9.31
C GLU A 45 -3.19 19.39 9.51
N LYS A 46 -3.12 18.20 8.94
CA LYS A 46 -1.91 17.35 8.96
C LYS A 46 -1.59 16.85 7.54
N VAL A 47 -0.31 16.73 7.25
CA VAL A 47 0.18 16.06 6.04
C VAL A 47 0.11 14.56 6.27
N MET A 48 -0.62 13.87 5.41
CA MET A 48 -0.64 12.42 5.35
C MET A 48 0.35 11.98 4.28
N ASP A 49 1.17 10.99 4.60
CA ASP A 49 2.10 10.35 3.67
C ASP A 49 1.53 8.97 3.32
N ALA A 50 0.90 8.89 2.16
CA ALA A 50 -0.03 7.83 1.82
C ALA A 50 0.60 6.84 0.84
N PHE A 51 0.41 5.55 1.14
CA PHE A 51 0.64 4.45 0.23
C PHE A 51 -0.70 3.78 -0.08
N LEU A 52 -1.21 3.98 -1.30
CA LEU A 52 -2.44 3.37 -1.78
C LEU A 52 -2.12 2.29 -2.79
N TYR A 53 -2.67 1.11 -2.58
CA TYR A 53 -2.47 -0.02 -3.48
C TYR A 53 -3.76 -0.85 -3.63
N THR A 54 -3.80 -1.62 -4.70
CA THR A 54 -4.95 -2.48 -5.01
C THR A 54 -5.04 -3.66 -4.05
N LEU A 55 -6.27 -4.14 -3.84
CA LEU A 55 -6.52 -5.35 -3.07
C LEU A 55 -5.88 -6.60 -3.71
N GLU A 56 -5.69 -6.60 -5.04
CA GLU A 56 -4.95 -7.65 -5.74
C GLU A 56 -3.46 -7.64 -5.34
N MET A 57 -2.84 -6.46 -5.25
CA MET A 57 -1.46 -6.34 -4.77
C MET A 57 -1.32 -6.81 -3.31
N GLU A 58 -2.27 -6.51 -2.43
CA GLU A 58 -2.30 -7.05 -1.06
C GLU A 58 -2.29 -8.59 -1.05
N TYR A 59 -3.08 -9.21 -1.92
CA TYR A 59 -3.14 -10.66 -2.05
C TYR A 59 -1.80 -11.25 -2.48
N VAL A 60 -1.17 -10.67 -3.50
CA VAL A 60 0.15 -11.10 -3.99
C VAL A 60 1.22 -10.94 -2.91
N MET A 61 1.24 -9.82 -2.18
CA MET A 61 2.21 -9.56 -1.11
C MET A 61 2.10 -10.58 0.03
N LYS A 62 0.88 -10.87 0.51
CA LYS A 62 0.65 -11.88 1.55
C LYS A 62 1.07 -13.27 1.09
N LEU A 63 0.69 -13.64 -0.13
CA LEU A 63 1.04 -14.96 -0.66
C LEU A 63 2.55 -15.12 -0.79
N HIS A 64 3.25 -14.07 -1.23
CA HIS A 64 4.71 -14.06 -1.29
C HIS A 64 5.35 -14.21 0.10
N GLU A 65 4.90 -13.43 1.10
CA GLU A 65 5.42 -13.53 2.47
C GLU A 65 5.27 -14.95 3.04
N GLU A 66 4.09 -15.55 2.87
CA GLU A 66 3.84 -16.91 3.33
C GLU A 66 4.62 -17.96 2.54
N ALA A 67 4.80 -17.78 1.24
CA ALA A 67 5.64 -18.64 0.41
C ALA A 67 7.10 -18.59 0.86
N VAL A 68 7.65 -17.41 1.17
CA VAL A 68 9.01 -17.26 1.71
C VAL A 68 9.14 -18.01 3.03
N GLN A 69 8.18 -17.83 3.96
CA GLN A 69 8.19 -18.55 5.24
C GLN A 69 8.08 -20.07 5.04
N HIS A 70 7.23 -20.53 4.11
CA HIS A 70 7.10 -21.94 3.76
C HIS A 70 8.43 -22.51 3.23
N VAL A 71 9.09 -21.79 2.32
CA VAL A 71 10.39 -22.19 1.76
C VAL A 71 11.46 -22.27 2.82
N ILE A 72 11.56 -21.29 3.73
CA ILE A 72 12.53 -21.31 4.83
C ILE A 72 12.29 -22.50 5.76
N ASN A 73 11.03 -22.79 6.09
CA ASN A 73 10.64 -23.88 6.98
C ASN A 73 10.98 -25.26 6.38
N GLU A 74 10.65 -25.47 5.11
CA GLU A 74 10.90 -26.75 4.41
C GLU A 74 12.35 -26.88 3.94
N ASN A 75 13.05 -25.76 3.73
CA ASN A 75 14.44 -25.69 3.28
C ASN A 75 15.28 -24.77 4.18
N PRO A 76 15.69 -25.22 5.38
CA PRO A 76 16.51 -24.41 6.29
C PRO A 76 17.84 -23.92 5.71
N LYS A 77 18.32 -24.51 4.60
CA LYS A 77 19.48 -24.03 3.82
C LYS A 77 19.28 -22.62 3.23
N PHE A 78 18.04 -22.16 3.10
CA PHE A 78 17.67 -20.84 2.60
C PHE A 78 17.34 -19.84 3.70
N ALA A 79 17.51 -20.19 4.98
CA ALA A 79 17.16 -19.30 6.10
C ALA A 79 17.92 -17.96 6.09
N ASP A 80 19.15 -17.95 5.55
CA ASP A 80 19.98 -16.74 5.41
C ASP A 80 20.02 -16.24 3.94
N ALA A 81 19.12 -16.71 3.08
CA ALA A 81 19.06 -16.26 1.69
C ALA A 81 18.44 -14.85 1.61
N ASP A 82 18.83 -14.13 0.56
CA ASP A 82 18.30 -12.81 0.26
C ASP A 82 17.05 -12.95 -0.63
N PHE A 83 15.87 -12.80 -0.04
CA PHE A 83 14.58 -12.91 -0.74
C PHE A 83 14.13 -11.61 -1.42
N ASP A 84 14.94 -10.55 -1.32
CA ASP A 84 14.69 -9.30 -2.06
C ASP A 84 15.29 -9.35 -3.47
N THR A 85 16.05 -10.41 -3.81
CA THR A 85 16.56 -10.65 -5.16
C THR A 85 15.50 -11.22 -6.08
N MET A 86 15.59 -10.93 -7.38
CA MET A 86 14.64 -11.44 -8.37
C MET A 86 14.90 -12.90 -8.81
N ASP A 87 16.10 -13.44 -8.58
CA ASP A 87 16.52 -14.72 -9.15
C ASP A 87 17.30 -15.57 -8.14
N GLY A 88 17.15 -16.88 -8.27
CA GLY A 88 17.99 -17.86 -7.57
C GLY A 88 17.21 -19.10 -7.13
N PRO A 89 17.91 -20.15 -6.65
CA PRO A 89 17.25 -21.39 -6.26
C PRO A 89 16.25 -21.24 -5.09
N HIS A 90 16.40 -20.19 -4.29
CA HIS A 90 15.46 -19.84 -3.23
C HIS A 90 14.21 -19.16 -3.80
N MET A 91 14.35 -18.30 -4.82
CA MET A 91 13.21 -17.68 -5.51
C MET A 91 12.44 -18.68 -6.37
N ASP A 92 13.12 -19.59 -7.08
CA ASP A 92 12.47 -20.70 -7.80
C ASP A 92 11.57 -21.52 -6.86
N ALA A 93 12.02 -21.74 -5.61
CA ALA A 93 11.25 -22.45 -4.59
C ALA A 93 10.07 -21.61 -4.07
N VAL A 94 10.21 -20.28 -4.00
CA VAL A 94 9.12 -19.36 -3.64
C VAL A 94 8.04 -19.39 -4.71
N ASP A 95 8.40 -19.34 -5.99
CA ASP A 95 7.45 -19.43 -7.10
C ASP A 95 6.65 -20.75 -7.07
N GLU A 96 7.32 -21.87 -6.82
CA GLU A 96 6.66 -23.17 -6.65
C GLU A 96 5.72 -23.19 -5.43
N ALA A 97 6.12 -22.55 -4.33
CA ALA A 97 5.30 -22.41 -3.13
C ALA A 97 4.08 -21.52 -3.40
N ILE A 98 4.21 -20.40 -4.09
CA ILE A 98 3.11 -19.50 -4.51
C ILE A 98 2.05 -20.28 -5.31
N VAL A 99 2.47 -21.07 -6.32
CA VAL A 99 1.55 -21.89 -7.13
C VAL A 99 0.83 -22.96 -6.31
N THR A 100 1.43 -23.40 -5.21
CA THR A 100 0.85 -24.39 -4.32
C THR A 100 -0.12 -23.74 -3.34
N LEU A 101 0.29 -22.64 -2.71
CA LEU A 101 -0.49 -21.90 -1.71
C LEU A 101 -1.69 -21.18 -2.32
N SER A 102 -1.57 -20.63 -3.53
CA SER A 102 -2.69 -20.01 -4.27
C SER A 102 -3.84 -20.98 -4.57
N LYS A 103 -3.57 -22.29 -4.61
CA LYS A 103 -4.60 -23.34 -4.79
C LYS A 103 -5.27 -23.73 -3.49
N ASP A 104 -4.71 -23.34 -2.34
CA ASP A 104 -5.36 -23.50 -1.07
C ASP A 104 -6.35 -22.34 -0.92
N ASP A 105 -7.66 -22.63 -0.89
CA ASP A 105 -8.76 -21.65 -0.82
C ASP A 105 -8.80 -20.89 0.54
N THR A 106 -7.69 -20.83 1.26
CA THR A 106 -7.57 -20.24 2.60
C THR A 106 -7.09 -18.79 2.59
N TYR A 107 -6.71 -18.25 1.43
CA TYR A 107 -6.18 -16.90 1.31
C TYR A 107 -7.25 -15.92 0.90
N ASP A 108 -7.60 -15.03 1.81
CA ASP A 108 -8.52 -13.94 1.55
C ASP A 108 -7.97 -12.60 2.07
N VAL A 109 -8.28 -11.54 1.35
CA VAL A 109 -7.88 -10.17 1.66
C VAL A 109 -9.09 -9.24 1.65
N GLY A 110 -9.11 -8.27 2.55
CA GLY A 110 -10.15 -7.24 2.62
C GLY A 110 -9.54 -5.86 2.50
N GLU A 111 -10.36 -4.89 2.11
CA GLU A 111 -9.94 -3.49 2.11
C GLU A 111 -9.60 -3.03 3.52
N PHE A 112 -8.67 -2.09 3.64
CA PHE A 112 -8.37 -1.45 4.92
C PHE A 112 -7.72 -0.08 4.73
N VAL A 113 -7.76 0.71 5.79
CA VAL A 113 -7.02 1.96 5.91
C VAL A 113 -6.42 2.03 7.31
N GLU A 114 -5.10 2.13 7.36
CA GLU A 114 -4.35 2.11 8.62
C GLU A 114 -3.41 3.31 8.72
N GLU A 115 -3.64 4.18 9.70
CA GLU A 115 -2.71 5.26 10.05
C GLU A 115 -1.64 4.70 11.01
N ARG A 116 -0.37 4.92 10.67
CA ARG A 116 0.75 4.57 11.54
C ARG A 116 1.25 5.81 12.31
N PRO A 117 1.97 5.60 13.43
CA PRO A 117 2.67 6.69 14.11
C PRO A 117 3.62 7.44 13.16
N GLU A 118 3.77 8.76 13.35
CA GLU A 118 4.81 9.53 12.64
C GLU A 118 6.18 8.89 12.87
N ASP A 119 6.92 8.68 11.80
CA ASP A 119 8.32 8.27 11.85
C ASP A 119 9.25 9.48 12.05
N ASP A 120 10.54 9.18 12.27
CA ASP A 120 11.58 10.20 12.42
C ASP A 120 11.96 10.88 11.10
N GLU A 121 11.46 10.42 9.95
CA GLU A 121 11.76 11.01 8.64
C GLU A 121 11.02 12.33 8.44
N GLY A 122 9.85 12.47 9.08
CA GLY A 122 9.10 13.72 9.11
C GLY A 122 8.44 14.07 7.78
N ASN A 123 8.10 13.06 6.97
CA ASN A 123 7.42 13.18 5.68
C ASN A 123 5.90 13.36 5.81
N GLY A 124 5.33 13.04 6.96
CA GLY A 124 3.90 13.11 7.22
C GLY A 124 3.49 12.11 8.30
N THR A 125 2.19 11.98 8.53
CA THR A 125 1.63 10.81 9.21
C THR A 125 1.48 9.69 8.18
N PRO A 126 2.19 8.55 8.31
CA PRO A 126 2.08 7.47 7.33
C PRO A 126 0.68 6.85 7.36
N ILE A 127 0.15 6.52 6.19
CA ILE A 127 -1.16 5.86 6.04
C ILE A 127 -1.12 4.83 4.91
N ASP A 128 -1.47 3.59 5.21
CA ASP A 128 -1.66 2.54 4.21
C ASP A 128 -3.12 2.44 3.83
N ILE A 129 -3.38 2.26 2.54
CA ILE A 129 -4.71 2.27 1.95
C ILE A 129 -4.79 1.12 0.96
N CYS A 130 -5.52 0.08 1.32
CA CYS A 130 -5.79 -1.06 0.45
C CYS A 130 -7.25 -0.99 -0.01
N LEU A 131 -7.46 -0.83 -1.33
CA LEU A 131 -8.79 -0.71 -1.92
C LEU A 131 -9.03 -1.73 -3.03
N HIS A 132 -10.26 -2.23 -3.13
CA HIS A 132 -10.69 -3.09 -4.22
C HIS A 132 -11.04 -2.25 -5.44
N VAL A 133 -9.99 -1.80 -6.12
CA VAL A 133 -10.03 -1.09 -7.40
C VAL A 133 -9.13 -1.83 -8.39
N ALA A 134 -9.45 -1.72 -9.68
CA ALA A 134 -8.62 -2.35 -10.72
C ALA A 134 -7.27 -1.64 -10.88
N GLU A 135 -7.28 -0.30 -10.79
CA GLU A 135 -6.08 0.52 -10.97
C GLU A 135 -6.11 1.73 -10.02
N VAL A 136 -4.94 2.14 -9.55
CA VAL A 136 -4.74 3.34 -8.72
C VAL A 136 -4.62 4.58 -9.62
N THR A 137 -5.78 5.15 -9.94
CA THR A 137 -5.88 6.36 -10.78
C THR A 137 -5.96 7.64 -9.95
N ASP A 138 -5.71 8.78 -10.60
CA ASP A 138 -5.93 10.11 -9.99
C ASP A 138 -7.36 10.22 -9.42
N GLU A 139 -8.37 9.70 -10.12
CA GLU A 139 -9.77 9.72 -9.69
C GLU A 139 -10.01 8.89 -8.41
N VAL A 140 -9.35 7.74 -8.28
CA VAL A 140 -9.41 6.92 -7.07
C VAL A 140 -8.80 7.69 -5.89
N ILE A 141 -7.64 8.31 -6.09
CA ILE A 141 -6.94 9.07 -5.05
C ILE A 141 -7.78 10.29 -4.62
N GLU A 142 -8.30 11.08 -5.57
CA GLU A 142 -9.16 12.24 -5.27
C GLU A 142 -10.41 11.82 -4.48
N LYS A 143 -11.05 10.72 -4.89
CA LYS A 143 -12.21 10.18 -4.18
C LYS A 143 -11.83 9.77 -2.75
N PHE A 144 -10.74 9.03 -2.58
CA PHE A 144 -10.25 8.62 -1.27
C PHE A 144 -9.99 9.84 -0.36
N VAL A 145 -9.20 10.81 -0.83
CA VAL A 145 -8.82 11.99 -0.04
C VAL A 145 -10.06 12.77 0.40
N LYS A 146 -11.03 12.94 -0.50
CA LYS A 146 -12.30 13.59 -0.19
C LYS A 146 -13.07 12.82 0.88
N GLU A 147 -13.33 11.53 0.68
CA GLU A 147 -14.14 10.71 1.58
C GLU A 147 -13.48 10.54 2.96
N TYR A 148 -12.15 10.42 2.99
CA TYR A 148 -11.36 10.38 4.22
C TYR A 148 -11.52 11.69 5.02
N ASN A 149 -11.41 12.85 4.35
CA ASN A 149 -11.54 14.16 4.99
C ASN A 149 -12.97 14.49 5.44
N GLU A 150 -13.97 14.08 4.65
CA GLU A 150 -15.39 14.25 4.99
C GLU A 150 -15.85 13.27 6.08
N GLY A 151 -15.03 12.26 6.42
CA GLY A 151 -15.39 11.20 7.36
C GLY A 151 -16.49 10.29 6.82
N THR A 152 -16.63 10.21 5.50
CA THR A 152 -17.65 9.41 4.80
C THR A 152 -17.09 8.15 4.15
N LEU A 153 -15.77 7.95 4.22
CA LEU A 153 -15.11 6.75 3.71
C LEU A 153 -15.74 5.49 4.33
N LYS A 154 -16.08 4.53 3.48
CA LYS A 154 -16.59 3.22 3.87
C LYS A 154 -15.70 2.16 3.25
N ILE A 155 -15.17 1.30 4.10
CA ILE A 155 -14.35 0.16 3.71
C ILE A 155 -15.27 -1.01 3.40
N ASP A 156 -15.04 -1.70 2.28
CA ASP A 156 -15.72 -2.96 1.97
C ASP A 156 -15.20 -4.08 2.89
N GLU A 157 -16.06 -4.59 3.78
CA GLU A 157 -15.74 -5.70 4.67
C GLU A 157 -15.71 -7.06 3.94
N THR A 158 -16.00 -7.09 2.63
CA THR A 158 -15.95 -8.30 1.82
C THR A 158 -14.50 -8.73 1.60
N VAL A 159 -14.19 -9.94 2.06
CA VAL A 159 -12.92 -10.61 1.78
C VAL A 159 -12.93 -11.27 0.40
N ARG A 160 -11.77 -11.28 -0.29
CA ARG A 160 -11.62 -11.75 -1.67
C ARG A 160 -10.33 -12.55 -1.85
N SER A 161 -10.38 -13.51 -2.77
CA SER A 161 -9.21 -14.18 -3.33
C SER A 161 -9.05 -13.81 -4.80
N PHE A 162 -7.85 -13.96 -5.34
CA PHE A 162 -7.52 -13.65 -6.73
C PHE A 162 -6.92 -14.88 -7.41
N GLU A 163 -7.21 -15.05 -8.70
CA GLU A 163 -6.53 -16.05 -9.53
C GLU A 163 -5.27 -15.41 -10.11
N ILE A 164 -4.10 -15.96 -9.77
CA ILE A 164 -2.77 -15.50 -10.19
C ILE A 164 -1.96 -16.65 -10.80
#